data_AF-A0A7C6AXU2-F1
#
_entry.id   AF-A0A7C6AXU2-F1
#
_cell.length_a   1.000
_cell.length_b   1.000
_cell.length_c   1.000
_cell.angle_alpha   90.00
_cell.angle_beta   90.00
_cell.angle_gamma   90.00
#
_symmetry.space_group_name_H-M   'P 1'
#
loop_
_entity.id
_entity.type
_entity.pdbx_description
1 polymer ?
#
loop_
_entity_poly.entity_id
_entity_poly.type
_entity_poly.pdbx_seq_one_letter_code
_entity_poly.pdbx_strand_id
1 'polypeptide(L)'
;MNIDSFSAVPHLTTALSGPLQQLESHFLEHQPHIEAWFRNEWLRSPAPVYASVDLRNAGFKLAPVDTNLFPAGFNNLNPAFIPLCIQALQSAIEHNCPTAVRVLLIAESHTRNSFYLESIATLQDLLLKAGFEVRTGTLLKQDEVMEFELPSGKRLLLEPVIRTGDR
;
A
#
# COMPACT_ATOMS: atom_id res chain seq x y z
N MET A 1 23.67 -0.66 -25.20
CA MET A 1 23.10 -1.40 -24.06
C MET A 1 24.06 -1.24 -22.91
N ASN A 2 23.73 -0.39 -21.95
CA ASN A 2 24.52 -0.23 -20.74
C ASN A 2 23.89 -1.15 -19.69
N ILE A 3 24.49 -2.32 -19.52
CA ILE A 3 24.31 -3.21 -18.37
C ILE A 3 25.21 -2.62 -17.27
N ASP A 4 24.81 -2.74 -16.01
CA ASP A 4 25.52 -2.27 -14.81
C ASP A 4 25.13 -0.89 -14.25
N SER A 5 23.85 -0.75 -13.90
CA SER A 5 23.50 -0.08 -12.65
C SER A 5 23.24 -1.18 -11.61
N PHE A 6 24.28 -1.69 -10.96
CA PHE A 6 24.07 -2.32 -9.65
C PHE A 6 23.53 -1.24 -8.73
N SER A 7 22.20 -1.19 -8.56
CA SER A 7 21.57 -0.30 -7.59
C SER A 7 22.10 -0.71 -6.22
N ALA A 8 22.87 0.17 -5.58
CA ALA A 8 23.38 -0.08 -4.25
C ALA A 8 22.19 -0.28 -3.30
N VAL A 9 22.11 -1.46 -2.68
CA VAL A 9 21.07 -1.78 -1.70
C VAL A 9 21.62 -1.60 -0.27
N PRO A 10 20.77 -1.32 0.72
CA PRO A 10 21.22 -1.25 2.11
C PRO A 10 21.85 -2.58 2.56
N HIS A 11 23.01 -2.49 3.24
CA HIS A 11 23.69 -3.63 3.86
C HIS A 11 23.78 -3.44 5.37
N LEU A 12 23.72 -4.55 6.11
CA LEU A 12 23.95 -4.54 7.55
C LEU A 12 25.43 -4.23 7.83
N THR A 13 25.67 -3.27 8.72
CA THR A 13 27.02 -2.90 9.18
C THR A 13 27.43 -3.64 10.46
N THR A 14 26.75 -4.75 10.76
CA THR A 14 27.01 -5.60 11.94
C THR A 14 27.50 -6.99 11.51
N ALA A 15 28.46 -7.54 12.24
CA ALA A 15 28.90 -8.93 12.08
C ALA A 15 27.99 -9.93 12.83
N LEU A 16 27.08 -9.44 13.68
CA LEU A 16 26.22 -10.27 14.52
C LEU A 16 24.92 -10.57 13.78
N SER A 17 24.91 -11.66 13.01
CA SER A 17 23.76 -12.13 12.22
C SER A 17 23.26 -13.53 12.61
N GLY A 18 23.86 -14.16 13.63
CA GLY A 18 23.50 -15.52 14.06
C GLY A 18 21.99 -15.70 14.35
N PRO A 19 21.36 -14.84 15.18
CA PRO A 19 19.92 -14.94 15.43
C PRO A 19 19.06 -14.69 14.18
N LEU A 20 19.47 -13.78 13.29
CA LEU A 20 18.79 -13.55 12.02
C LEU A 20 18.85 -14.80 11.13
N GLN A 21 20.01 -15.43 11.00
CA GLN A 21 20.16 -16.67 10.23
C GLN A 21 19.32 -17.81 10.80
N GLN A 22 19.28 -17.94 12.13
CA GLN A 22 18.42 -18.93 12.79
C GLN A 22 16.94 -18.70 12.48
N LEU A 23 16.48 -17.44 12.50
CA LEU A 23 15.11 -17.08 12.13
C LEU A 23 14.82 -17.40 10.65
N GLU A 24 15.73 -17.05 9.75
CA GLU A 24 15.62 -17.33 8.31
C GLU A 24 15.56 -18.83 8.02
N SER A 25 16.46 -19.62 8.61
CA SER A 25 16.45 -21.09 8.50
C SER A 25 15.15 -21.67 9.02
N HIS A 26 14.65 -21.20 10.17
CA HIS A 26 13.38 -21.65 10.72
C HIS A 26 12.20 -21.38 9.77
N PHE A 27 12.14 -20.18 9.16
CA PHE A 27 11.09 -19.87 8.18
C PHE A 27 11.17 -20.76 6.94
N LEU A 28 12.37 -21.01 6.41
CA LEU A 28 12.56 -21.86 5.23
C LEU A 28 12.20 -23.33 5.50
N GLU A 29 12.62 -23.87 6.65
CA GLU A 29 12.33 -25.26 7.05
C GLU A 29 10.83 -25.51 7.28
N HIS A 30 10.10 -24.49 7.74
CA HIS A 30 8.69 -24.59 8.10
C HIS A 30 7.74 -23.88 7.12
N GLN A 31 8.20 -23.44 5.95
CA GLN A 31 7.43 -22.62 5.02
C GLN A 31 6.00 -23.15 4.74
N PRO A 32 5.76 -24.43 4.39
CA PRO A 32 4.41 -24.92 4.12
C PRO A 32 3.47 -24.85 5.33
N HIS A 33 4.00 -25.07 6.54
CA HIS A 33 3.23 -25.00 7.78
C HIS A 33 2.87 -23.55 8.13
N ILE A 34 3.80 -22.62 7.95
CA ILE A 34 3.57 -21.18 8.16
C ILE A 34 2.49 -20.68 7.19
N GLU A 35 2.58 -21.03 5.91
CA GLU A 35 1.59 -20.64 4.90
C GLU A 35 0.21 -21.25 5.18
N ALA A 36 0.15 -22.50 5.63
CA ALA A 36 -1.12 -23.14 6.04
C ALA A 36 -1.72 -22.47 7.27
N TRP A 37 -0.89 -22.10 8.25
CA TRP A 37 -1.32 -21.36 9.42
C TRP A 37 -1.90 -20.01 9.03
N PHE A 38 -1.22 -19.23 8.17
CA PHE A 38 -1.75 -17.95 7.68
C PHE A 38 -3.11 -18.11 7.00
N ARG A 39 -3.27 -19.08 6.09
CA ARG A 39 -4.58 -19.33 5.45
C ARG A 39 -5.69 -19.59 6.48
N ASN A 40 -5.41 -20.35 7.53
CA ASN A 40 -6.39 -20.61 8.59
C ASN A 40 -6.70 -19.35 9.42
N GLU A 41 -5.71 -18.53 9.74
CA GLU A 41 -5.93 -17.29 10.48
C GLU A 41 -6.72 -16.27 9.66
N TRP A 42 -6.50 -16.18 8.34
CA TRP A 42 -7.28 -15.30 7.46
C TRP A 42 -8.75 -15.70 7.34
N LEU A 43 -9.08 -17.00 7.48
CA LEU A 43 -10.46 -17.46 7.57
C LEU A 43 -11.15 -17.00 8.87
N ARG A 44 -10.38 -16.83 9.96
CA ARG A 44 -10.89 -16.43 11.28
C ARG A 44 -10.95 -14.91 11.43
N SER A 45 -9.96 -14.22 10.88
CA SER A 45 -9.80 -12.78 10.93
C SER A 45 -9.38 -12.28 9.55
N PRO A 46 -10.33 -11.83 8.71
CA PRO A 46 -10.03 -11.29 7.40
C PRO A 46 -8.99 -10.16 7.46
N ALA A 47 -8.12 -10.11 6.46
CA ALA A 47 -7.13 -9.05 6.33
C ALA A 47 -7.82 -7.70 5.99
N PRO A 48 -7.23 -6.56 6.42
CA PRO A 48 -7.67 -5.25 5.93
C PRO A 48 -7.47 -5.14 4.43
N VAL A 49 -8.17 -4.20 3.78
CA VAL A 49 -8.05 -3.97 2.32
C VAL A 49 -6.60 -3.66 1.91
N TYR A 50 -5.89 -2.92 2.77
CA TYR A 50 -4.47 -2.64 2.64
C TYR A 50 -3.82 -2.41 4.01
N ALA A 51 -2.49 -2.46 4.08
CA ALA A 51 -1.70 -2.04 5.22
C ALA A 51 -0.23 -1.88 4.82
N SER A 52 0.55 -1.13 5.61
CA SER A 52 2.01 -1.22 5.63
C SER A 52 2.51 -1.55 7.03
N VAL A 53 3.64 -2.23 7.11
CA VAL A 53 4.31 -2.57 8.37
C VAL A 53 5.78 -2.19 8.27
N ASP A 54 6.24 -1.33 9.17
CA ASP A 54 7.65 -0.98 9.26
C ASP A 54 8.39 -2.03 10.06
N LEU A 55 9.48 -2.55 9.50
CA LEU A 55 10.35 -3.52 10.15
C LEU A 55 11.70 -2.90 10.48
N ARG A 56 12.31 -3.33 11.59
CA ARG A 56 13.72 -3.07 11.88
C ARG A 56 14.49 -4.36 11.99
N ASN A 57 15.58 -4.47 11.22
CA ASN A 57 16.53 -5.57 11.30
C ASN A 57 17.81 -5.10 12.01
N ALA A 58 18.05 -5.61 13.21
CA ALA A 58 19.24 -5.32 14.01
C ALA A 58 20.29 -6.45 13.97
N GLY A 59 20.12 -7.47 13.12
CA GLY A 59 20.98 -8.66 13.05
C GLY A 59 20.74 -9.68 14.18
N PHE A 60 20.48 -9.22 15.40
CA PHE A 60 20.06 -10.08 16.52
C PHE A 60 18.53 -10.17 16.68
N LYS A 61 17.78 -9.27 16.04
CA LYS A 61 16.31 -9.20 16.12
C LYS A 61 15.74 -8.58 14.85
N LEU A 62 14.68 -9.19 14.33
CA LEU A 62 13.79 -8.63 13.32
C LEU A 62 12.42 -8.42 13.97
N ALA A 63 11.89 -7.20 13.93
CA ALA A 63 10.62 -6.90 14.58
C ALA A 63 9.83 -5.83 13.83
N PRO A 64 8.47 -5.92 13.85
CA PRO A 64 7.63 -4.81 13.46
C PRO A 64 7.71 -3.69 14.50
N VAL A 65 7.74 -2.45 14.02
CA VAL A 65 7.80 -1.25 14.86
C VAL A 65 6.66 -0.28 14.62
N ASP A 66 5.98 -0.37 13.48
CA ASP A 66 4.78 0.38 13.16
C ASP A 66 3.86 -0.43 12.24
N THR A 67 2.54 -0.21 12.36
CA THR A 67 1.55 -0.77 11.45
C THR A 67 0.56 0.32 11.09
N ASN A 68 0.53 0.67 9.81
CA ASN A 68 -0.35 1.70 9.28
C ASN A 68 -1.43 1.07 8.39
N LEU A 69 -2.69 1.25 8.79
CA LEU A 69 -3.85 0.79 8.02
C LEU A 69 -4.26 1.76 6.91
N PHE A 70 -3.62 2.93 6.81
CA PHE A 70 -3.83 3.94 5.77
C PHE A 70 -2.47 4.39 5.21
N PRO A 71 -1.70 3.47 4.58
CA PRO A 71 -0.38 3.82 4.07
C PRO A 71 -0.45 4.88 2.97
N ALA A 72 0.52 5.79 2.96
CA ALA A 72 0.58 6.91 2.01
C ALA A 72 1.88 6.94 1.20
N GLY A 73 2.40 5.76 0.85
CA GLY A 73 3.65 5.58 0.09
C GLY A 73 3.49 4.75 -1.18
N PHE A 74 2.30 4.69 -1.79
CA PHE A 74 2.04 3.86 -2.98
C PHE A 74 2.92 4.25 -4.18
N ASN A 75 3.29 5.53 -4.28
CA ASN A 75 4.21 6.05 -5.30
C ASN A 75 5.66 5.56 -5.13
N ASN A 76 6.00 4.94 -4.00
CA ASN A 76 7.33 4.37 -3.74
C ASN A 76 7.44 2.89 -4.13
N LEU A 77 6.32 2.25 -4.51
CA LEU A 77 6.33 0.86 -4.94
C LEU A 77 7.05 0.72 -6.29
N ASN A 78 7.79 -0.38 -6.45
CA ASN A 78 8.51 -0.63 -7.69
C ASN A 78 7.52 -0.85 -8.85
N PRO A 79 7.60 -0.07 -9.95
CA PRO A 79 6.69 -0.17 -11.08
C PRO A 79 6.59 -1.56 -11.73
N ALA A 80 7.63 -2.39 -11.59
CA ALA A 80 7.64 -3.76 -12.11
C ALA A 80 6.56 -4.66 -11.46
N PHE A 81 6.10 -4.32 -10.25
CA PHE A 81 5.10 -5.10 -9.50
C PHE A 81 3.67 -4.56 -9.59
N ILE A 82 3.42 -3.56 -10.44
CA ILE A 82 2.08 -2.99 -10.61
C ILE A 82 1.01 -4.05 -10.97
N PRO A 83 1.26 -5.05 -11.85
CA PRO A 83 0.30 -6.13 -12.08
C PRO A 83 -0.09 -6.90 -10.81
N LEU A 84 0.87 -7.12 -9.90
CA LEU A 84 0.62 -7.80 -8.63
C LEU A 84 -0.22 -6.92 -7.69
N CYS A 85 0.06 -5.62 -7.63
CA CYS A 85 -0.73 -4.67 -6.84
C CYS A 85 -2.19 -4.63 -7.30
N ILE A 86 -2.42 -4.63 -8.62
CA ILE A 86 -3.76 -4.64 -9.21
C ILE A 86 -4.53 -5.90 -8.78
N GLN A 87 -3.92 -7.09 -8.95
CA GLN A 87 -4.54 -8.36 -8.58
C GLN A 87 -4.85 -8.42 -7.07
N ALA A 88 -3.93 -7.92 -6.23
CA ALA A 88 -4.13 -7.90 -4.78
C ALA A 88 -5.30 -6.98 -4.38
N LEU A 89 -5.42 -5.79 -4.99
CA LEU A 89 -6.54 -4.87 -4.74
C LEU A 89 -7.89 -5.45 -5.18
N GLN A 90 -7.93 -6.13 -6.34
CA GLN A 90 -9.13 -6.84 -6.79
C GLN A 90 -9.58 -7.86 -5.75
N SER A 91 -8.67 -8.76 -5.35
CA SER A 91 -8.98 -9.79 -4.37
C SER A 91 -9.41 -9.22 -3.01
N ALA A 92 -8.74 -8.17 -2.54
CA ALA A 92 -9.06 -7.52 -1.27
C ALA A 92 -10.44 -6.85 -1.29
N ILE A 93 -10.79 -6.16 -2.37
CA ILE A 93 -12.09 -5.50 -2.51
C ILE A 93 -13.20 -6.52 -2.76
N GLU A 94 -12.98 -7.54 -3.58
CA GLU A 94 -13.96 -8.61 -3.80
C GLU A 94 -14.32 -9.33 -2.50
N HIS A 95 -13.35 -9.54 -1.61
CA HIS A 95 -13.58 -10.16 -0.32
C HIS A 95 -14.40 -9.28 0.64
N ASN A 96 -14.13 -7.97 0.68
CA ASN A 96 -14.75 -7.04 1.63
C ASN A 96 -16.06 -6.43 1.11
N CYS A 97 -16.13 -6.14 -0.20
CA CYS A 97 -17.18 -5.41 -0.88
C CYS A 97 -17.45 -6.01 -2.28
N PRO A 98 -17.94 -7.26 -2.40
CA PRO A 98 -18.01 -8.01 -3.65
C PRO A 98 -18.85 -7.37 -4.76
N THR A 99 -19.80 -6.49 -4.42
CA THR A 99 -20.67 -5.81 -5.38
C THR A 99 -20.24 -4.38 -5.66
N ALA A 100 -19.06 -3.96 -5.20
CA ALA A 100 -18.58 -2.60 -5.40
C ALA A 100 -18.26 -2.35 -6.88
N VAL A 101 -18.92 -1.33 -7.44
CA VAL A 101 -18.60 -0.79 -8.77
C VAL A 101 -17.83 0.53 -8.63
N ARG A 102 -18.18 1.30 -7.59
CA ARG A 102 -17.64 2.64 -7.31
C ARG A 102 -16.87 2.65 -6.00
N VAL A 103 -15.71 3.29 -6.01
CA VAL A 103 -14.87 3.56 -4.84
C VAL A 103 -14.69 5.07 -4.69
N LEU A 104 -15.01 5.58 -3.51
CA LEU A 104 -14.68 6.94 -3.11
C LEU A 104 -13.44 6.90 -2.21
N LEU A 105 -12.33 7.43 -2.71
CA LEU A 105 -11.10 7.59 -1.93
C LEU A 105 -11.16 8.89 -1.13
N ILE A 106 -11.17 8.81 0.19
CA ILE A 106 -11.12 10.02 1.04
C ILE A 106 -9.66 10.36 1.32
N ALA A 107 -9.20 11.48 0.77
CA ALA A 107 -7.87 11.99 1.04
C ALA A 107 -7.82 12.72 2.40
N GLU A 108 -6.66 12.65 3.06
CA GLU A 108 -6.34 13.44 4.23
C GLU A 108 -6.22 14.93 3.88
N SER A 109 -6.22 15.77 4.91
CA SER A 109 -6.16 17.23 4.78
C SER A 109 -4.80 17.78 4.29
N HIS A 110 -3.85 16.92 3.91
CA HIS A 110 -2.47 17.28 3.56
C HIS A 110 -2.27 17.67 2.09
N THR A 111 -2.97 18.72 1.65
CA THR A 111 -2.96 19.17 0.24
C THR A 111 -1.68 19.87 -0.23
N ARG A 112 -0.72 20.11 0.67
CA ARG A 112 0.57 20.75 0.33
C ARG A 112 1.72 19.76 0.15
N ASN A 113 1.53 18.50 0.52
CA ASN A 113 2.58 17.48 0.43
C ASN A 113 2.48 16.78 -0.94
N SER A 114 3.39 17.11 -1.86
CA SER A 114 3.40 16.52 -3.21
C SER A 114 3.59 15.00 -3.18
N PHE A 115 4.39 14.45 -2.27
CA PHE A 115 4.57 12.99 -2.15
C PHE A 115 3.28 12.29 -1.70
N TYR A 116 2.52 12.93 -0.81
CA TYR A 116 1.22 12.42 -0.40
C TYR A 116 0.23 12.40 -1.58
N LEU A 117 0.15 13.50 -2.33
CA LEU A 117 -0.72 13.60 -3.50
C LEU A 117 -0.31 12.59 -4.60
N GLU A 118 1.00 12.36 -4.80
CA GLU A 118 1.52 11.31 -5.68
C GLU A 118 1.10 9.90 -5.22
N SER A 119 1.14 9.64 -3.91
CA SER A 119 0.64 8.37 -3.37
C SER A 119 -0.85 8.20 -3.64
N ILE A 120 -1.66 9.23 -3.41
CA ILE A 120 -3.12 9.18 -3.67
C ILE A 120 -3.42 8.98 -5.16
N ALA A 121 -2.75 9.72 -6.05
CA ALA A 121 -2.90 9.54 -7.49
C ALA A 121 -2.46 8.14 -7.95
N THR A 122 -1.42 7.57 -7.33
CA THR A 122 -0.97 6.20 -7.62
C THR A 122 -1.98 5.17 -7.15
N LEU A 123 -2.53 5.32 -5.94
CA LEU A 123 -3.59 4.43 -5.45
C LEU A 123 -4.86 4.51 -6.32
N GLN A 124 -5.28 5.73 -6.70
CA GLN A 124 -6.40 5.94 -7.62
C GLN A 124 -6.17 5.19 -8.94
N ASP A 125 -4.98 5.35 -9.53
CA ASP A 125 -4.61 4.69 -10.78
C ASP A 125 -4.62 3.16 -10.67
N LEU A 126 -4.12 2.60 -9.56
CA LEU A 126 -4.17 1.16 -9.29
C LEU A 126 -5.61 0.64 -9.20
N LEU A 127 -6.49 1.36 -8.52
CA LEU A 127 -7.91 0.98 -8.37
C LEU A 127 -8.68 1.11 -9.68
N LEU A 128 -8.39 2.13 -10.49
CA LEU A 128 -8.94 2.25 -11.85
C LEU A 128 -8.51 1.05 -12.72
N LYS A 129 -7.23 0.69 -12.68
CA LYS A 129 -6.69 -0.48 -13.40
C LYS A 129 -7.25 -1.82 -12.88
N ALA A 130 -7.65 -1.87 -11.61
CA ALA A 130 -8.36 -3.00 -11.01
C ALA A 130 -9.82 -3.14 -11.48
N GLY A 131 -10.35 -2.16 -12.22
CA GLY A 131 -11.68 -2.22 -12.83
C GLY A 131 -12.78 -1.46 -12.07
N PHE A 132 -12.42 -0.63 -11.11
CA PHE A 132 -13.37 0.18 -10.35
C PHE A 132 -13.55 1.58 -10.94
N GLU A 133 -14.74 2.16 -10.76
CA GLU A 133 -14.95 3.61 -10.92
C GLU A 133 -14.43 4.33 -9.66
N VAL A 134 -13.40 5.16 -9.80
CA VAL A 134 -12.74 5.79 -8.64
C VAL A 134 -12.86 7.31 -8.69
N ARG A 135 -13.35 7.90 -7.61
CA ARG A 135 -13.34 9.36 -7.37
C ARG A 135 -12.55 9.64 -6.09
N THR A 136 -11.92 10.80 -6.02
CA THR A 136 -11.17 11.21 -4.82
C THR A 136 -11.86 12.39 -4.17
N GLY A 137 -12.24 12.22 -2.91
CA GLY A 137 -12.95 13.19 -2.09
C GLY A 137 -12.06 13.81 -1.03
N THR A 138 -12.41 15.01 -0.58
CA THR A 138 -11.82 15.68 0.58
C THR A 138 -12.91 16.08 1.59
N LEU A 139 -12.57 15.99 2.87
CA LEU A 139 -13.39 16.47 3.97
C LEU A 139 -13.00 17.89 4.42
N LEU A 140 -12.08 18.53 3.71
CA LEU A 140 -11.76 19.94 3.93
C LEU A 140 -13.01 20.80 3.68
N LYS A 141 -13.20 21.83 4.51
CA LYS A 141 -14.27 22.82 4.34
C LYS A 141 -13.94 23.74 3.17
N GLN A 142 -14.30 23.30 1.96
CA GLN A 142 -14.23 24.07 0.73
C GLN A 142 -15.34 23.59 -0.20
N ASP A 143 -15.80 24.47 -1.08
CA ASP A 143 -16.90 24.17 -2.01
C ASP A 143 -16.40 23.92 -3.44
N GLU A 144 -15.10 24.13 -3.69
CA GLU A 144 -14.49 24.00 -5.01
C GLU A 144 -13.69 22.71 -5.16
N VAL A 145 -13.64 22.20 -6.38
CA VAL A 145 -12.76 21.09 -6.78
C VAL A 145 -11.33 21.60 -6.86
N MET A 146 -10.39 20.89 -6.23
CA MET A 146 -8.98 21.17 -6.39
C MET A 146 -8.37 20.26 -7.45
N GLU A 147 -7.68 20.85 -8.41
CA GLU A 147 -6.88 20.13 -9.40
C GLU A 147 -5.39 20.30 -9.11
N PHE A 148 -4.66 19.19 -9.14
CA PHE A 148 -3.22 19.17 -8.94
C PHE A 148 -2.54 18.53 -10.15
N GLU A 149 -1.59 19.25 -10.74
CA GLU A 149 -0.59 18.66 -11.63
C GLU A 149 0.61 18.19 -10.80
N LEU A 150 0.91 16.90 -10.89
CA LEU A 150 1.91 16.25 -10.03
C LEU A 150 3.26 16.13 -10.75
N PRO A 151 4.38 16.07 -10.01
CA PRO A 151 5.72 15.91 -10.60
C PRO A 151 5.86 14.72 -11.55
N SER A 152 5.12 13.63 -11.34
CA SER A 152 5.11 12.47 -12.24
C SER A 152 4.36 12.71 -13.56
N GLY A 153 3.77 13.89 -13.76
CA GLY A 153 2.87 14.21 -14.87
C GLY A 153 1.44 13.70 -14.70
N LYS A 154 1.10 13.08 -13.55
CA LYS A 154 -0.28 12.70 -13.22
C LYS A 154 -1.11 13.93 -12.87
N ARG A 155 -2.43 13.78 -13.01
CA ARG A 155 -3.40 14.76 -12.52
C ARG A 155 -4.24 14.14 -11.41
N LEU A 156 -4.49 14.89 -10.35
CA LEU A 156 -5.37 14.49 -9.26
C LEU A 156 -6.46 15.54 -9.07
N LEU A 157 -7.71 15.08 -9.11
CA LEU A 157 -8.88 15.88 -8.77
C LEU A 157 -9.33 15.51 -7.36
N LEU A 158 -9.37 16.49 -6.45
CA LEU A 158 -9.93 16.35 -5.11
C LEU A 158 -11.24 17.12 -5.02
N GLU A 159 -12.33 16.39 -4.79
CA GLU A 159 -13.67 16.94 -4.79
C GLU A 159 -14.25 17.05 -3.38
N PRO A 160 -14.99 18.12 -3.05
CA PRO A 160 -15.65 18.21 -1.76
C PRO A 160 -16.70 17.12 -1.63
N VAL A 161 -16.65 16.35 -0.53
CA VAL A 161 -17.62 15.29 -0.27
C VAL A 161 -18.95 15.89 0.17
N ILE A 162 -20.02 15.53 -0.53
CA ILE A 162 -21.39 15.99 -0.22
C ILE A 162 -22.14 14.85 0.43
N ARG A 163 -22.61 15.07 1.67
CA ARG A 163 -23.49 14.12 2.36
C ARG A 163 -24.94 14.41 2.00
N THR A 164 -25.64 13.42 1.44
CA THR A 164 -27.07 13.46 1.14
C THR A 164 -27.79 12.34 1.91
N GLY A 165 -28.43 12.69 3.03
CA GLY A 165 -28.99 11.70 3.96
C GLY A 165 -27.87 10.93 4.66
N ASP A 166 -27.88 9.59 4.54
CA ASP A 166 -26.87 8.70 5.13
C ASP A 166 -25.78 8.26 4.13
N ARG A 167 -25.58 9.04 3.06
CA ARG A 167 -24.63 8.76 1.98
C ARG A 167 -23.75 9.95 1.69
#